data_AF-A0A5B6YYH9-F1
#
_entry.id   AF-A0A5B6YYH9-F1
#
_cell.length_a   1.000
_cell.length_b   1.000
_cell.length_c   1.000
_cell.angle_alpha   90.00
_cell.angle_beta   90.00
_cell.angle_gamma   90.00
#
_symmetry.space_group_name_H-M   'P 1'
#
loop_
_entity.id
_entity.type
_entity.pdbx_description
1 polymer ?
#
loop_
_entity_poly.entity_id
_entity_poly.type
_entity_poly.pdbx_seq_one_letter_code
_entity_poly.pdbx_strand_id
1 'polypeptide(L)'
;MSSSYLPATTDSIAQAVEAKDPSEAISILYRVLDDPPSSSEALRIKEQAITNLADLLRQENRAEDLRSLLTQLRPFFSLIPKAKTAKIVRGIIDSVAKIPGTSDLQISLCKEMVQWTRAEKRTFLRQRVEARLAALLMENKEYSEALTLLSGLVKEVRRLDDKLLLVPSQLLGQLQMLYMYLLLNKAL
;
A
#
# COMPACT_ATOMS: atom_id res chain seq x y z
N MET A 1 10.75 -34.93 4.94
CA MET A 1 10.94 -33.47 5.11
C MET A 1 9.95 -32.79 4.19
N SER A 2 8.74 -32.53 4.69
CA SER A 2 7.67 -31.94 3.90
C SER A 2 7.99 -30.45 3.73
N SER A 3 8.24 -29.99 2.50
CA SER A 3 8.48 -28.56 2.26
C SER A 3 7.33 -27.74 2.84
N SER A 4 7.66 -26.89 3.81
CA SER A 4 6.71 -25.97 4.46
C SER A 4 6.15 -24.95 3.46
N TYR A 5 6.88 -24.66 2.39
CA TYR A 5 6.52 -23.77 1.30
C TYR A 5 5.91 -24.54 0.12
N LEU A 6 5.08 -23.85 -0.67
CA LEU A 6 4.62 -24.29 -1.99
C LEU A 6 5.44 -23.56 -3.04
N PRO A 7 5.89 -24.24 -4.11
CA PRO A 7 6.68 -23.58 -5.14
C PRO A 7 5.88 -22.44 -5.77
N ALA A 8 6.52 -21.31 -6.06
CA ALA A 8 5.87 -20.22 -6.77
C ALA A 8 5.67 -20.58 -8.25
N THR A 9 4.65 -21.39 -8.54
CA THR A 9 4.20 -21.76 -9.89
C THR A 9 2.78 -21.27 -10.17
N THR A 10 2.42 -21.17 -11.45
CA THR A 10 1.04 -20.88 -11.88
C THR A 10 0.05 -21.91 -11.35
N ASP A 11 0.47 -23.17 -11.24
CA ASP A 11 -0.36 -24.25 -10.71
C ASP A 11 -0.68 -24.06 -9.22
N SER A 12 0.27 -23.56 -8.42
CA SER A 12 0.01 -23.25 -7.01
C SER A 12 -0.94 -22.07 -6.83
N ILE A 13 -0.94 -21.10 -7.75
CA ILE A 13 -1.97 -20.05 -7.77
C ILE A 13 -3.32 -20.62 -8.18
N ALA A 14 -3.37 -21.48 -9.20
CA ALA A 14 -4.61 -22.11 -9.65
C ALA A 14 -5.24 -22.94 -8.51
N GLN A 15 -4.44 -23.70 -7.76
CA GLN A 15 -4.89 -24.44 -6.57
C GLN A 15 -5.53 -23.52 -5.52
N ALA A 16 -4.98 -22.32 -5.31
CA ALA A 16 -5.57 -21.36 -4.37
C ALA A 16 -6.90 -20.78 -4.89
N VAL A 17 -7.03 -20.59 -6.21
CA VAL A 17 -8.24 -20.05 -6.84
C VAL A 17 -9.35 -21.10 -6.92
N GLU A 18 -8.98 -22.37 -7.07
CA GLU A 18 -9.91 -23.51 -7.11
C GLU A 18 -10.36 -23.98 -5.72
N ALA A 19 -9.68 -23.52 -4.66
CA ALA A 19 -10.07 -23.82 -3.29
C ALA A 19 -11.47 -23.26 -3.00
N LYS A 20 -12.35 -24.12 -2.47
CA LYS A 20 -13.73 -23.77 -2.16
C LYS A 20 -13.86 -22.95 -0.87
N ASP A 21 -12.88 -23.07 0.02
CA ASP A 21 -12.80 -22.33 1.27
C ASP A 21 -11.78 -21.17 1.15
N PRO A 22 -12.20 -19.92 1.39
CA PRO A 22 -11.29 -18.77 1.43
C PRO A 22 -10.10 -18.95 2.39
N SER A 23 -10.28 -19.68 3.50
CA SER A 23 -9.23 -19.94 4.49
C SER A 23 -8.14 -20.86 3.94
N GLU A 24 -8.53 -21.86 3.15
CA GLU A 24 -7.62 -22.77 2.46
C GLU A 24 -6.84 -22.02 1.37
N ALA A 25 -7.53 -21.21 0.58
CA ALA A 25 -6.91 -20.35 -0.43
C ALA A 25 -5.84 -19.41 0.17
N ILE A 26 -6.16 -18.77 1.30
CA ILE A 26 -5.24 -17.90 2.05
C ILE A 26 -4.00 -18.68 2.50
N SER A 27 -4.19 -19.86 3.08
CA SER A 27 -3.09 -20.73 3.54
C SER A 27 -2.16 -21.13 2.40
N ILE A 28 -2.71 -21.53 1.25
CA ILE A 28 -1.95 -21.87 0.04
C ILE A 28 -1.12 -20.68 -0.44
N LEU A 29 -1.72 -19.48 -0.50
CA LEU A 29 -1.01 -18.28 -0.95
C LEU A 29 0.12 -17.89 -0.01
N TYR A 30 -0.06 -17.97 1.32
CA TYR A 30 1.04 -17.73 2.26
C TYR A 30 2.21 -18.70 2.05
N ARG A 31 1.93 -19.99 1.81
CA ARG A 31 2.97 -20.98 1.51
C ARG A 31 3.73 -20.70 0.21
N VAL A 32 3.09 -20.09 -0.78
CA VAL A 32 3.74 -19.61 -2.01
C VAL A 32 4.64 -18.40 -1.75
N LEU A 33 4.26 -17.53 -0.80
CA LEU A 33 5.09 -16.38 -0.42
C LEU A 33 6.36 -16.79 0.33
N ASP A 34 6.35 -17.91 1.04
CA ASP A 34 7.51 -18.44 1.78
C ASP A 34 8.57 -19.10 0.87
N ASP A 35 8.24 -19.44 -0.38
CA ASP A 35 9.19 -20.05 -1.34
C ASP A 35 10.39 -19.13 -1.59
N PRO A 36 11.65 -19.55 -1.47
CA PRO A 36 12.77 -18.65 -1.73
C PRO A 36 12.71 -18.04 -3.14
N PRO A 37 12.89 -16.71 -3.31
CA PRO A 37 12.84 -16.08 -4.62
C PRO A 37 14.05 -16.53 -5.45
N SER A 38 13.83 -17.57 -6.25
CA SER A 38 14.87 -18.29 -7.00
C SER A 38 15.03 -17.79 -8.45
N SER A 39 14.01 -17.14 -8.99
CA SER A 39 13.99 -16.66 -10.38
C SER A 39 13.12 -15.42 -10.57
N SER A 40 13.30 -14.73 -11.70
CA SER A 40 12.43 -13.61 -12.11
C SER A 40 10.97 -14.03 -12.28
N GLU A 41 10.74 -15.27 -12.71
CA GLU A 41 9.39 -15.84 -12.84
C GLU A 41 8.76 -16.09 -11.45
N ALA A 42 9.52 -16.65 -10.51
CA ALA A 42 9.05 -16.81 -9.13
C ALA A 42 8.68 -15.45 -8.48
N LEU A 43 9.44 -14.38 -8.75
CA LEU A 43 9.10 -13.04 -8.28
C LEU A 43 7.77 -12.52 -8.88
N ARG A 44 7.49 -12.82 -10.15
CA ARG A 44 6.23 -12.45 -10.82
C ARG A 44 5.04 -13.23 -10.24
N ILE A 45 5.23 -14.53 -10.01
CA ILE A 45 4.19 -15.39 -9.46
C ILE A 45 3.88 -14.98 -8.01
N LYS A 46 4.90 -14.65 -7.22
CA LYS A 46 4.71 -14.06 -5.89
C LYS A 46 3.95 -12.74 -5.91
N GLU A 47 4.25 -11.85 -6.84
CA GLU A 47 3.48 -10.59 -7.01
C GLU A 47 2.00 -10.88 -7.28
N GLN A 48 1.70 -11.87 -8.12
CA GLN A 48 0.32 -12.30 -8.37
C GLN A 48 -0.32 -12.92 -7.12
N ALA A 49 0.40 -13.77 -6.39
CA ALA A 49 -0.06 -14.37 -5.15
C ALA A 49 -0.39 -13.31 -4.09
N ILE A 50 0.44 -12.26 -3.95
CA ILE A 50 0.17 -11.13 -3.04
C ILE A 50 -1.12 -10.41 -3.43
N THR A 51 -1.33 -10.19 -4.73
CA THR A 51 -2.52 -9.49 -5.22
C THR A 51 -3.78 -10.31 -4.92
N ASN A 52 -3.76 -11.60 -5.23
CA ASN A 52 -4.87 -12.52 -4.95
C ASN A 52 -5.14 -12.62 -3.44
N LEU A 53 -4.08 -12.71 -2.63
CA LEU A 53 -4.18 -12.78 -1.17
C LEU A 53 -4.81 -11.51 -0.60
N ALA A 54 -4.37 -10.33 -1.08
CA ALA A 54 -4.94 -9.06 -0.65
C ALA A 54 -6.42 -8.93 -1.02
N ASP A 55 -6.83 -9.45 -2.19
CA ASP A 55 -8.23 -9.46 -2.61
C ASP A 55 -9.08 -10.42 -1.77
N LEU A 56 -8.58 -11.61 -1.45
CA LEU A 56 -9.26 -12.57 -0.57
C LEU A 56 -9.41 -12.03 0.86
N LEU A 57 -8.33 -11.52 1.45
CA LEU A 57 -8.37 -10.92 2.79
C LEU A 57 -9.36 -9.74 2.85
N ARG A 58 -9.47 -8.97 1.77
CA ARG A 58 -10.47 -7.91 1.66
C ARG A 58 -11.89 -8.47 1.65
N GLN A 59 -12.16 -9.52 0.87
CA GLN A 59 -13.50 -10.15 0.81
C GLN A 59 -13.93 -10.70 2.17
N GLU A 60 -12.98 -11.26 2.92
CA GLU A 60 -13.20 -11.79 4.27
C GLU A 60 -13.20 -10.68 5.37
N ASN A 61 -13.10 -9.40 4.99
CA ASN A 61 -13.00 -8.26 5.91
C ASN A 61 -11.83 -8.35 6.92
N ARG A 62 -10.75 -9.05 6.55
CA ARG A 62 -9.56 -9.31 7.39
C ARG A 62 -8.54 -8.17 7.30
N ALA A 63 -8.92 -7.00 7.79
CA ALA A 63 -8.11 -5.78 7.65
C ALA A 63 -6.76 -5.83 8.40
N GLU A 64 -6.70 -6.45 9.58
CA GLU A 64 -5.44 -6.61 10.34
C GLU A 64 -4.46 -7.56 9.64
N ASP A 65 -4.96 -8.56 8.93
CA ASP A 65 -4.11 -9.46 8.14
C ASP A 65 -3.51 -8.76 6.93
N LEU A 66 -4.24 -7.81 6.31
CA LEU A 66 -3.70 -6.94 5.26
C LEU A 66 -2.55 -6.06 5.77
N ARG A 67 -2.69 -5.51 6.98
CA ARG A 67 -1.61 -4.75 7.65
C ARG A 67 -0.41 -5.65 7.96
N SER A 68 -0.67 -6.86 8.48
CA SER A 68 0.37 -7.84 8.78
C SER A 68 1.12 -8.28 7.52
N LEU A 69 0.39 -8.48 6.41
CA LEU A 69 0.95 -8.81 5.11
C LEU A 69 1.94 -7.74 4.64
N LEU A 70 1.63 -6.44 4.76
CA LEU A 70 2.56 -5.36 4.39
C LEU A 70 3.89 -5.42 5.17
N THR A 71 3.83 -5.81 6.44
CA THR A 71 5.03 -5.94 7.28
C THR A 71 5.85 -7.16 6.89
N GLN A 72 5.20 -8.29 6.62
CA GLN A 72 5.85 -9.51 6.14
C GLN A 72 6.49 -9.34 4.76
N LEU A 73 5.93 -8.48 3.91
CA LEU A 73 6.45 -8.21 2.57
C LEU A 73 7.64 -7.24 2.53
N ARG A 74 8.03 -6.63 3.66
CA ARG A 74 9.17 -5.69 3.69
C ARG A 74 10.48 -6.27 3.14
N PRO A 75 10.90 -7.51 3.49
CA PRO A 75 12.09 -8.13 2.91
C PRO A 75 11.94 -8.35 1.39
N PHE A 76 10.75 -8.74 0.93
CA PHE A 76 10.45 -8.94 -0.49
C PHE A 76 10.54 -7.64 -1.31
N PHE A 77 10.18 -6.50 -0.71
CA PHE A 77 10.28 -5.19 -1.36
C PHE A 77 11.69 -4.74 -1.68
N SER A 78 12.71 -5.32 -1.05
CA SER A 78 14.12 -5.10 -1.37
C SER A 78 14.58 -5.87 -2.61
N LEU A 79 13.83 -6.91 -3.03
CA LEU A 79 14.17 -7.81 -4.14
C LEU A 79 13.49 -7.43 -5.45
N ILE A 80 12.46 -6.58 -5.41
CA ILE A 80 11.68 -6.17 -6.58
C ILE A 80 11.90 -4.69 -6.92
N PRO A 81 11.67 -4.30 -8.19
CA PRO A 81 11.72 -2.90 -8.61
C PRO A 81 10.79 -1.98 -7.78
N LYS A 82 11.25 -0.75 -7.53
CA LYS A 82 10.52 0.26 -6.74
C LYS A 82 9.09 0.52 -7.24
N ALA A 83 8.89 0.50 -8.56
CA ALA A 83 7.56 0.67 -9.17
C ALA A 83 6.59 -0.44 -8.77
N LYS A 84 7.05 -1.69 -8.73
CA LYS A 84 6.25 -2.85 -8.30
C LYS A 84 5.92 -2.78 -6.82
N THR A 85 6.90 -2.45 -5.96
CA THR A 85 6.62 -2.19 -4.54
C THR A 85 5.54 -1.13 -4.36
N ALA A 86 5.67 0.00 -5.07
CA ALA A 86 4.69 1.07 -4.97
C ALA A 86 3.29 0.63 -5.44
N LYS A 87 3.20 -0.27 -6.41
CA LYS A 87 1.92 -0.87 -6.85
C LYS A 87 1.31 -1.75 -5.76
N ILE A 88 2.09 -2.66 -5.18
CA ILE A 88 1.65 -3.57 -4.11
C ILE A 88 1.20 -2.79 -2.87
N VAL A 89 2.03 -1.86 -2.39
CA VAL A 89 1.72 -1.08 -1.19
C VAL A 89 0.43 -0.27 -1.36
N ARG A 90 0.26 0.38 -2.51
CA ARG A 90 -0.99 1.11 -2.83
C ARG A 90 -2.19 0.16 -2.89
N GLY A 91 -2.05 -0.96 -3.58
CA GLY A 91 -3.12 -1.96 -3.70
C GLY A 91 -3.60 -2.44 -2.33
N ILE A 92 -2.70 -2.75 -1.40
CA ILE A 92 -3.08 -3.20 -0.06
C ILE A 92 -3.76 -2.09 0.74
N ILE A 93 -3.21 -0.86 0.73
CA ILE A 93 -3.85 0.29 1.42
C ILE A 93 -5.25 0.54 0.86
N ASP A 94 -5.42 0.49 -0.46
CA ASP A 94 -6.72 0.67 -1.12
C ASP A 94 -7.69 -0.48 -0.79
N SER A 95 -7.19 -1.70 -0.61
CA SER A 95 -7.99 -2.84 -0.16
C SER A 95 -8.49 -2.68 1.26
N VAL A 96 -7.64 -2.22 2.19
CA VAL A 96 -8.06 -1.89 3.57
C VAL A 96 -9.11 -0.77 3.54
N ALA A 97 -8.93 0.23 2.68
CA ALA A 97 -9.86 1.35 2.56
C ALA A 97 -11.29 0.98 2.11
N LYS A 98 -11.44 -0.16 1.44
CA LYS A 98 -12.74 -0.69 1.00
C LYS A 98 -13.48 -1.46 2.11
N ILE A 99 -12.81 -1.78 3.22
CA ILE A 99 -13.41 -2.50 4.34
C ILE A 99 -14.05 -1.46 5.29
N PRO A 100 -15.35 -1.55 5.60
CA PRO A 100 -16.02 -0.59 6.47
C PRO A 100 -15.47 -0.64 7.90
N GLY A 101 -15.48 0.50 8.59
CA GLY A 101 -15.06 0.58 10.00
C GLY A 101 -13.55 0.52 10.25
N THR A 102 -12.72 0.69 9.22
CA THR A 102 -11.26 0.58 9.32
C THR A 102 -10.52 1.92 9.38
N SER A 103 -11.21 3.04 9.62
CA SER A 103 -10.61 4.39 9.55
C SER A 103 -9.37 4.54 10.46
N ASP A 104 -9.46 4.12 11.71
CA ASP A 104 -8.33 4.18 12.66
C ASP A 104 -7.18 3.26 12.23
N LEU A 105 -7.52 2.07 11.73
CA LEU A 105 -6.54 1.12 11.19
C LEU A 105 -5.83 1.71 9.96
N GLN A 106 -6.55 2.36 9.05
CA GLN A 106 -5.98 3.01 7.87
C GLN A 106 -5.03 4.14 8.27
N ILE A 107 -5.39 4.98 9.25
CA ILE A 107 -4.53 6.05 9.76
C ILE A 107 -3.24 5.45 10.36
N SER A 108 -3.36 4.43 11.22
CA SER A 108 -2.19 3.77 11.83
C SER A 108 -1.29 3.13 10.77
N LEU A 109 -1.88 2.42 9.80
CA LEU A 109 -1.17 1.77 8.70
C LEU A 109 -0.45 2.81 7.83
N CYS A 110 -1.11 3.90 7.48
CA CYS A 110 -0.48 4.97 6.73
C CYS A 110 0.68 5.61 7.51
N LYS A 111 0.53 5.89 8.81
CA LYS A 111 1.62 6.42 9.66
C LYS A 111 2.84 5.46 9.68
N GLU A 112 2.62 4.16 9.81
CA GLU A 112 3.67 3.14 9.74
C GLU A 112 4.34 3.08 8.36
N MET A 113 3.56 3.13 7.28
CA MET A 113 4.09 3.12 5.92
C MET A 113 4.88 4.38 5.59
N VAL A 114 4.51 5.54 6.14
CA VAL A 114 5.32 6.76 6.06
C VAL A 114 6.67 6.58 6.75
N GLN A 115 6.67 6.03 7.97
CA GLN A 115 7.91 5.74 8.72
C GLN A 115 8.84 4.80 7.92
N TRP A 116 8.29 3.70 7.41
CA TRP A 116 9.05 2.73 6.62
C TRP A 116 9.58 3.32 5.31
N THR A 117 8.74 4.04 4.55
CA THR A 117 9.17 4.67 3.29
C THR A 117 10.22 5.76 3.48
N ARG A 118 10.24 6.44 4.63
CA ARG A 118 11.33 7.36 5.03
C ARG A 118 12.64 6.61 5.25
N ALA A 119 12.62 5.52 6.01
CA ALA A 119 13.80 4.69 6.26
C ALA A 119 14.39 4.12 4.94
N GLU A 120 13.51 3.66 4.05
CA GLU A 120 13.87 3.11 2.73
C GLU A 120 14.20 4.17 1.67
N LYS A 121 14.15 5.47 2.03
CA LYS A 121 14.38 6.60 1.11
C LYS A 121 13.51 6.53 -0.16
N ARG A 122 12.25 6.10 -0.03
CA ARG A 122 11.26 5.97 -1.13
C ARG A 122 10.38 7.22 -1.25
N THR A 123 10.96 8.36 -1.64
CA THR A 123 10.31 9.69 -1.63
C THR A 123 8.94 9.73 -2.32
N PHE A 124 8.82 9.25 -3.56
CA PHE A 124 7.54 9.30 -4.29
C PHE A 124 6.46 8.42 -3.65
N LEU A 125 6.83 7.25 -3.12
CA LEU A 125 5.88 6.39 -2.43
C LEU A 125 5.45 7.04 -1.12
N ARG A 126 6.41 7.59 -0.36
CA ARG A 126 6.14 8.34 0.88
C ARG A 126 5.15 9.47 0.63
N GLN A 127 5.40 10.32 -0.37
CA GLN A 127 4.51 11.44 -0.71
C GLN A 127 3.07 10.98 -1.00
N ARG A 128 2.90 9.86 -1.70
CA ARG A 128 1.57 9.30 -1.97
C ARG A 128 0.89 8.74 -0.73
N VAL A 129 1.64 8.06 0.15
CA VAL A 129 1.11 7.57 1.43
C VAL A 129 0.77 8.74 2.36
N GLU A 130 1.61 9.77 2.43
CA GLU A 130 1.34 11.00 3.21
C GLU A 130 0.11 11.74 2.64
N ALA A 131 -0.06 11.80 1.31
CA ALA A 131 -1.27 12.38 0.70
C ALA A 131 -2.53 11.60 1.09
N ARG A 132 -2.47 10.26 1.09
CA ARG A 132 -3.58 9.42 1.54
C ARG A 132 -3.88 9.59 3.02
N LEU A 133 -2.83 9.67 3.85
CA LEU A 133 -2.96 9.95 5.29
C LEU A 133 -3.64 11.30 5.54
N ALA A 134 -3.25 12.35 4.82
CA ALA A 134 -3.90 13.65 4.93
C ALA A 134 -5.39 13.59 4.62
N ALA A 135 -5.79 12.87 3.57
CA ALA A 135 -7.20 12.68 3.23
C ALA A 135 -7.98 11.96 4.35
N LEU A 136 -7.39 10.91 4.94
CA LEU A 136 -8.00 10.19 6.07
C LEU A 136 -8.13 11.05 7.33
N LEU A 137 -7.11 11.85 7.65
CA LEU A 137 -7.16 12.79 8.78
C LEU A 137 -8.24 13.86 8.57
N MET A 138 -8.46 14.30 7.32
CA MET A 138 -9.54 15.22 7.00
C MET A 138 -10.92 14.59 7.20
N GLU A 139 -11.11 13.34 6.78
CA GLU A 139 -12.34 12.57 7.03
C GLU A 139 -12.59 12.40 8.54
N ASN A 140 -11.53 12.20 9.34
CA ASN A 140 -11.61 12.11 10.80
C ASN A 140 -11.68 13.46 11.53
N LYS A 141 -11.80 14.58 10.80
CA LYS A 141 -11.83 15.96 11.34
C LYS A 141 -10.56 16.40 12.07
N GLU A 142 -9.44 15.69 11.87
CA GLU A 142 -8.12 16.04 12.40
C GLU A 142 -7.41 17.07 11.50
N TYR A 143 -8.04 18.23 11.33
CA TYR A 143 -7.63 19.23 10.34
C TYR A 143 -6.28 19.90 10.62
N SER A 144 -5.80 19.90 11.86
CA SER A 144 -4.50 20.50 12.22
C SER A 144 -3.33 19.63 11.75
N GLU A 145 -3.39 18.32 12.00
CA GLU A 145 -2.39 17.36 11.56
C GLU A 145 -2.40 17.26 10.02
N ALA A 146 -3.59 17.17 9.41
CA ALA A 146 -3.75 17.15 7.96
C ALA A 146 -3.14 18.38 7.27
N LEU A 147 -3.39 19.59 7.80
CA LEU A 147 -2.86 20.83 7.23
C LEU A 147 -1.33 20.89 7.31
N THR A 148 -0.76 20.46 8.44
CA THR A 148 0.70 20.41 8.63
C THR A 148 1.35 19.46 7.60
N LEU A 149 0.75 18.28 7.42
CA LEU A 149 1.21 17.28 6.47
C LEU A 149 1.12 17.79 5.02
N LEU A 150 -0.03 18.33 4.62
CA LEU A 150 -0.26 18.86 3.27
C LEU A 150 0.64 20.06 2.95
N SER A 151 0.84 20.97 3.90
CA SER A 151 1.70 22.15 3.71
C SER A 151 3.15 21.75 3.42
N GLY A 152 3.65 20.72 4.11
CA GLY A 152 4.97 20.15 3.84
C GLY A 152 5.05 19.50 2.47
N LEU A 153 4.06 18.65 2.15
CA LEU A 153 3.99 17.93 0.88
C LEU A 153 3.93 18.85 -0.34
N VAL A 154 3.08 19.88 -0.32
CA VAL A 154 2.94 20.83 -1.44
C VAL A 154 4.27 21.54 -1.73
N LYS A 155 4.99 21.98 -0.69
CA LYS A 155 6.32 22.61 -0.86
C LYS A 155 7.33 21.65 -1.46
N GLU A 156 7.33 20.39 -1.02
CA GLU A 156 8.28 19.39 -1.48
C GLU A 156 8.01 18.95 -2.93
N VAL A 157 6.76 18.64 -3.27
CA VAL A 157 6.37 18.23 -4.62
C VAL A 157 6.59 19.36 -5.61
N ARG A 158 6.22 20.61 -5.26
CA ARG A 158 6.47 21.78 -6.12
C ARG A 158 7.96 21.98 -6.39
N ARG A 159 8.82 21.85 -5.38
CA ARG A 159 10.27 21.96 -5.56
C ARG A 159 10.84 20.89 -6.48
N LEU A 160 10.26 19.69 -6.50
CA LEU A 160 10.67 18.63 -7.42
C LEU A 160 10.20 18.91 -8.85
N ASP A 161 8.94 19.32 -9.04
CA ASP A 161 8.39 19.67 -10.35
C ASP A 161 9.16 20.86 -10.97
N ASP A 162 9.46 21.91 -10.18
CA ASP A 162 10.25 23.07 -10.62
C ASP A 162 11.68 22.67 -11.05
N LYS A 163 12.30 21.71 -10.37
CA LYS A 163 13.65 21.21 -10.71
C LYS A 163 13.65 20.31 -11.93
N LEU A 164 12.59 19.55 -12.15
CA LEU A 164 12.48 18.59 -13.24
C LEU A 164 11.84 19.21 -14.49
N LEU A 165 11.39 20.48 -14.43
CA LEU A 165 10.67 21.18 -15.50
C LEU A 165 9.48 20.36 -16.03
N LEU A 166 8.81 19.63 -15.15
CA LEU A 166 7.71 18.74 -15.51
C LEU A 166 6.38 19.49 -15.49
N VAL A 167 5.45 19.08 -16.35
CA VAL A 167 4.01 19.41 -16.19
C VAL A 167 3.61 19.06 -14.75
N PRO A 168 2.81 19.91 -14.05
CA PRO A 168 2.40 19.66 -12.68
C PRO A 168 1.96 18.21 -12.52
N SER A 169 2.63 17.48 -11.64
CA SER A 169 2.32 16.07 -11.45
C SER A 169 0.86 15.91 -11.03
N GLN A 170 0.19 14.82 -11.46
CA GLN A 170 -1.19 14.52 -11.07
C GLN A 170 -1.36 14.56 -9.52
N LEU A 171 -0.30 14.23 -8.78
CA LEU A 171 -0.24 14.32 -7.34
C LEU A 171 -0.25 15.77 -6.83
N LEU A 172 0.49 16.69 -7.47
CA LEU A 172 0.49 18.12 -7.09
C LEU A 172 -0.90 18.73 -7.25
N GLY A 173 -1.60 18.43 -8.34
CA GLY A 173 -2.97 18.88 -8.57
C GLY A 173 -3.94 18.37 -7.50
N GLN A 174 -3.87 17.08 -7.14
CA GLN A 174 -4.67 16.51 -6.06
C GLN A 174 -4.37 17.18 -4.71
N LEU A 175 -3.10 17.36 -4.37
CA LEU A 175 -2.68 18.01 -3.12
C LEU A 175 -3.14 19.46 -3.04
N GLN A 176 -3.07 20.23 -4.14
CA GLN A 176 -3.54 21.61 -4.19
C GLN A 176 -5.06 21.71 -4.04
N MET A 177 -5.83 20.80 -4.64
CA MET A 177 -7.28 20.74 -4.44
C MET A 177 -7.64 20.44 -2.98
N LEU A 178 -6.99 19.45 -2.37
CA LEU A 178 -7.17 19.12 -0.94
C LEU A 178 -6.81 20.31 -0.04
N TYR A 179 -5.71 20.99 -0.34
CA TYR A 179 -5.24 22.15 0.42
C TYR A 179 -6.18 23.36 0.27
N MET A 180 -6.65 23.66 -0.94
CA MET A 180 -7.64 24.71 -1.18
C MET A 180 -8.98 24.40 -0.51
N TYR A 181 -9.43 23.14 -0.55
CA TYR A 181 -10.64 22.71 0.15
C TYR A 181 -10.53 22.93 1.67
N LEU A 182 -9.36 22.66 2.27
CA LEU A 182 -9.11 22.97 3.68
C LEU A 182 -9.16 24.47 3.97
N LEU A 183 -8.60 25.31 3.10
CA LEU A 183 -8.62 26.77 3.29
C LEU A 183 -10.03 27.34 3.14
N LEU A 184 -10.82 26.84 2.17
CA LEU A 184 -12.19 27.28 1.93
C LEU A 184 -13.15 26.85 3.04
N ASN A 185 -12.95 25.66 3.62
CA ASN A 185 -13.79 25.15 4.72
C ASN A 185 -13.29 25.56 6.11
N LYS A 186 -12.21 26.36 6.21
CA LYS A 186 -11.73 27.02 7.44
C LYS A 186 -12.00 28.52 7.45
N ALA A 187 -13.16 28.93 6.94
CA ALA A 187 -13.91 30.05 7.51
C ALA A 187 -14.78 29.58 8.70
N LEU A 188 -14.18 28.81 9.62
CA LEU A 188 -14.71 28.41 10.93
C LEU A 188 -13.62 28.65 11.97
#